data_AF-A0A1G7EZ54-F1
#
_entry.id   AF-A0A1G7EZ54-F1
#
_cell.length_a   1.000
_cell.length_b   1.000
_cell.length_c   1.000
_cell.angle_alpha   90.00
_cell.angle_beta   90.00
_cell.angle_gamma   90.00
#
_symmetry.space_group_name_H-M   'P 1'
#
loop_
_entity.id
_entity.type
_entity.pdbx_description
1 polymer ?
#
loop_
_entity_poly.entity_id
_entity_poly.type
_entity_poly.pdbx_seq_one_letter_code
_entity_poly.pdbx_strand_id
1 'polypeptide(L)'
;MILPGLKAKLEARIADLDAELLEPASTALRLHPNLSELYRTKVAELAQTLSDPEIRTESLEIIRGLIERVIVRHEGECIMLELEGALTAMISLAQNDKSRPAAACSVKVVAEAGFEPATFRL
;
A
#
# COMPACT_ATOMS: atom_id res chain seq x y z
N MET A 1 20.36 -57.61 -0.68
CA MET A 1 21.30 -56.48 -0.49
C MET A 1 20.70 -55.26 -1.19
N ILE A 2 19.92 -54.45 -0.48
CA ILE A 2 19.30 -53.24 -1.06
C ILE A 2 20.42 -52.21 -1.22
N LEU A 3 20.62 -51.69 -2.44
CA LEU A 3 21.76 -50.84 -2.75
C LEU A 3 21.75 -49.59 -1.86
N PRO A 4 22.86 -49.27 -1.15
CA PRO A 4 22.94 -48.15 -0.22
C PRO A 4 22.65 -46.79 -0.88
N GLY A 5 22.79 -46.68 -2.20
CA GLY A 5 22.45 -45.47 -2.96
C GLY A 5 20.95 -45.18 -3.08
N LEU A 6 20.06 -46.18 -2.96
CA LEU A 6 18.61 -45.95 -3.05
C LEU A 6 18.09 -45.20 -1.82
N LYS A 7 18.60 -45.56 -0.64
CA LYS A 7 18.25 -44.90 0.63
C LYS A 7 18.68 -43.44 0.62
N ALA A 8 19.93 -43.16 0.22
CA ALA A 8 20.42 -41.78 0.11
C ALA A 8 19.62 -40.94 -0.89
N LYS A 9 19.17 -41.53 -2.00
CA LYS A 9 18.32 -40.85 -2.99
C LYS A 9 16.93 -40.52 -2.45
N LEU A 10 16.37 -41.39 -1.61
CA LEU A 10 15.09 -41.18 -0.94
C LEU A 10 15.21 -40.09 0.13
N GLU A 11 16.29 -40.10 0.92
CA GLU A 11 16.56 -39.07 1.94
C GLU A 11 16.76 -37.68 1.32
N ALA A 12 17.50 -37.59 0.20
CA ALA A 12 17.63 -36.35 -0.55
C ALA A 12 16.28 -35.85 -1.07
N ARG A 13 15.45 -36.75 -1.62
CA ARG A 13 14.14 -36.38 -2.15
C ARG A 13 13.14 -35.95 -1.07
N ILE A 14 13.27 -36.47 0.15
CA ILE A 14 12.49 -36.01 1.31
C ILE A 14 12.94 -34.61 1.70
N ALA A 15 14.25 -34.36 1.79
CA ALA A 15 14.80 -33.05 2.13
C ALA A 15 14.40 -31.96 1.12
N ASP A 16 14.39 -32.29 -0.18
CA ASP A 16 13.95 -31.38 -1.24
C ASP A 16 12.46 -31.03 -1.11
N LEU A 17 11.62 -32.03 -0.81
CA LEU A 17 10.17 -31.82 -0.63
C LEU A 17 9.84 -31.06 0.67
N ASP A 18 10.58 -31.33 1.75
CA ASP A 18 10.44 -30.59 3.01
C ASP A 18 10.84 -29.11 2.82
N ALA A 19 11.87 -28.83 2.02
CA ALA A 19 12.27 -27.47 1.66
C ALA A 19 11.19 -26.74 0.84
N GLU A 20 10.56 -27.43 -0.12
CA GLU A 20 9.45 -26.88 -0.92
C GLU A 20 8.19 -26.63 -0.08
N LEU A 21 7.91 -27.48 0.92
CA LEU A 21 6.79 -27.30 1.86
C LEU A 21 7.03 -26.20 2.91
N LEU A 22 8.29 -25.91 3.22
CA LEU A 22 8.70 -24.81 4.08
C LEU A 22 8.59 -23.44 3.39
N GLU A 23 8.51 -23.40 2.06
CA GLU A 23 8.13 -22.18 1.36
C GLU A 23 6.69 -21.83 1.70
N PRO A 24 6.43 -20.65 2.30
CA PRO A 24 5.07 -20.25 2.63
C PRO A 24 4.27 -20.18 1.33
N ALA A 25 3.29 -21.08 1.20
CA ALA A 25 2.37 -21.08 0.07
C ALA A 25 1.86 -19.66 -0.15
N SER A 26 2.19 -19.07 -1.30
CA SER A 26 1.66 -17.76 -1.67
C SER A 26 0.15 -17.88 -1.64
N THR A 27 -0.49 -17.26 -0.64
CA THR A 27 -1.94 -17.22 -0.54
C THR A 27 -2.45 -16.68 -1.86
N ALA A 28 -3.00 -17.56 -2.71
CA ALA A 28 -3.58 -17.16 -3.96
C ALA A 28 -4.62 -16.09 -3.63
N LEU A 29 -4.35 -14.85 -4.05
CA LEU A 29 -5.23 -13.72 -3.82
C LEU A 29 -6.54 -14.04 -4.54
N ARG A 30 -7.53 -14.53 -3.80
CA ARG A 30 -8.87 -14.80 -4.32
C ARG A 30 -9.57 -13.46 -4.47
N LEU A 31 -9.32 -12.79 -5.59
CA LEU A 31 -10.03 -11.58 -5.96
C LEU A 31 -11.48 -11.96 -6.30
N HIS A 32 -12.43 -11.33 -5.61
CA HIS A 32 -13.83 -11.47 -5.94
C HIS A 32 -14.07 -10.90 -7.35
N PRO A 33 -14.90 -11.53 -8.22
CA PRO A 33 -15.12 -11.06 -9.59
C PRO A 33 -15.56 -9.58 -9.66
N ASN A 34 -16.34 -9.13 -8.67
CA ASN A 34 -16.85 -7.76 -8.59
C ASN A 34 -15.87 -6.75 -7.95
N LEU A 35 -14.72 -7.17 -7.46
CA LEU A 35 -13.79 -6.27 -6.74
C LEU A 35 -13.19 -5.23 -7.70
N SER A 36 -12.90 -5.63 -8.94
CA SER A 36 -12.39 -4.74 -9.99
C SER A 36 -13.42 -3.67 -10.39
N GLU A 37 -14.69 -4.04 -10.52
CA GLU A 37 -15.77 -3.08 -10.82
C GLU A 37 -16.00 -2.11 -9.67
N LEU A 38 -16.05 -2.60 -8.43
CA LEU A 38 -16.17 -1.75 -7.25
C LEU A 38 -15.02 -0.74 -7.17
N TYR A 39 -13.78 -1.19 -7.39
CA TYR A 39 -12.63 -0.31 -7.39
C TYR A 39 -12.71 0.74 -8.50
N ARG A 40 -13.10 0.35 -9.72
CA ARG A 40 -13.33 1.29 -10.83
C ARG A 40 -14.36 2.35 -10.48
N THR A 41 -15.49 1.97 -9.87
CA THR A 41 -16.52 2.91 -9.44
C THR A 41 -15.97 3.90 -8.40
N LYS A 42 -15.22 3.41 -7.40
CA LYS A 42 -14.63 4.28 -6.37
C LYS A 42 -13.61 5.27 -6.93
N VAL A 43 -12.78 4.84 -7.89
CA VAL A 43 -11.84 5.72 -8.59
C VAL A 43 -12.59 6.75 -9.44
N ALA A 44 -13.67 6.35 -10.12
CA ALA A 44 -14.48 7.26 -10.92
C ALA A 44 -15.19 8.33 -10.06
N GLU A 45 -15.79 7.93 -8.93
CA GLU A 45 -16.41 8.84 -7.96
C GLU A 45 -15.40 9.86 -7.39
N LEU A 46 -14.19 9.39 -7.06
CA LEU A 46 -13.12 10.26 -6.57
C LEU A 46 -12.67 11.26 -7.66
N ALA A 47 -12.44 10.78 -8.89
CA ALA A 47 -12.06 11.63 -10.01
C ALA A 47 -13.13 12.69 -10.33
N GLN A 48 -14.41 12.32 -10.23
CA GLN A 48 -15.53 13.23 -10.44
C GLN A 48 -15.55 14.33 -9.37
N THR A 49 -15.41 13.96 -8.09
CA THR A 49 -15.34 14.93 -6.99
C THR A 49 -14.18 15.91 -7.19
N LEU A 50 -13.00 15.40 -7.54
CA LEU A 50 -11.81 16.24 -7.79
C LEU A 50 -11.93 17.13 -9.06
N SER A 51 -12.91 16.86 -9.93
CA SER A 51 -13.14 17.63 -11.15
C SER A 51 -14.10 18.81 -10.96
N ASP A 52 -14.73 18.93 -9.79
CA ASP A 52 -15.63 20.03 -9.48
C ASP A 52 -14.88 21.38 -9.59
N PRO A 53 -15.33 22.30 -10.47
CA PRO A 53 -14.63 23.54 -10.79
C PRO A 53 -14.41 24.46 -9.58
N GLU A 54 -15.24 24.37 -8.53
CA GLU A 54 -15.09 25.19 -7.33
C GLU A 54 -13.90 24.75 -6.48
N ILE A 55 -13.67 23.43 -6.37
CA ILE A 55 -12.60 22.85 -5.53
C ILE A 55 -11.37 22.43 -6.34
N ARG A 56 -11.46 22.39 -7.68
CA ARG A 56 -10.41 21.84 -8.56
C ARG A 56 -9.07 22.55 -8.36
N THR A 57 -9.07 23.87 -8.30
CA THR A 57 -7.84 24.66 -8.21
C THR A 57 -7.12 24.39 -6.90
N GLU A 58 -7.83 24.47 -5.77
CA GLU A 58 -7.27 24.21 -4.45
C GLU A 58 -6.81 22.75 -4.31
N SER A 59 -7.63 21.81 -4.78
CA SER A 59 -7.30 20.38 -4.74
C SER A 59 -6.04 20.08 -5.56
N LEU A 60 -5.90 20.67 -6.75
CA LEU A 60 -4.71 20.52 -7.58
C LEU A 60 -3.46 21.13 -6.95
N GLU A 61 -3.58 22.28 -6.29
CA GLU A 61 -2.47 22.90 -5.55
C GLU A 61 -2.00 22.00 -4.41
N ILE A 62 -2.92 21.43 -3.63
CA ILE A 62 -2.59 20.48 -2.55
C ILE A 62 -1.90 19.23 -3.13
N ILE A 63 -2.46 18.63 -4.18
CA ILE A 63 -1.88 17.44 -4.81
C ILE A 63 -0.50 17.75 -5.39
N ARG A 64 -0.33 18.91 -6.03
CA ARG A 64 0.98 19.36 -6.53
C ARG A 64 1.99 19.55 -5.40
N GLY A 65 1.56 20.04 -4.24
CA GLY A 65 2.43 20.13 -3.06
C GLY A 65 2.96 18.78 -2.57
N LEU A 66 2.30 17.67 -2.90
CA LEU A 66 2.75 16.32 -2.57
C LEU A 66 3.72 15.72 -3.61
N ILE A 67 3.87 16.36 -4.77
CA ILE A 67 4.73 15.92 -5.88
C ILE A 67 5.99 16.77 -5.86
N GLU A 68 7.15 16.14 -5.70
CA GLU A 68 8.45 16.82 -5.68
C GLU A 68 9.04 16.91 -7.09
N ARG A 69 8.92 15.84 -7.89
CA ARG A 69 9.46 15.80 -9.24
C ARG A 69 8.60 14.95 -10.16
N VAL A 70 8.51 15.38 -11.42
CA VAL A 70 7.89 14.63 -12.52
C VAL A 70 8.97 14.35 -13.55
N ILE A 71 9.27 13.08 -13.77
CA ILE A 71 10.26 12.64 -14.76
C ILE A 71 9.49 12.18 -15.99
N VAL A 72 9.82 12.78 -17.13
CA VAL A 72 9.25 12.42 -18.43
C VAL A 72 10.31 11.67 -19.22
N ARG A 73 10.03 10.42 -19.59
CA ARG A 73 10.90 9.61 -20.45
C ARG A 73 10.20 9.34 -21.78
N HIS A 74 10.95 9.48 -22.86
CA HIS A 74 10.49 9.09 -24.20
C HIS A 74 11.05 7.70 -24.52
N GLU A 75 10.16 6.72 -24.67
CA GLU A 75 10.49 5.37 -25.13
C GLU A 75 9.84 5.14 -26.50
N GLY A 76 10.54 5.56 -27.56
CA GLY A 76 10.02 5.53 -28.92
C GLY A 76 8.78 6.42 -29.06
N GLU A 77 7.65 5.82 -29.44
CA GLU A 77 6.35 6.50 -29.58
C GLU A 77 5.60 6.66 -28.23
N CYS A 78 6.10 6.05 -27.16
CA CYS A 78 5.46 6.10 -25.84
C CYS A 78 6.10 7.17 -24.94
N ILE A 79 5.25 7.88 -24.19
CA ILE A 79 5.68 8.80 -23.13
C ILE A 79 5.42 8.12 -21.79
N MET A 80 6.49 7.91 -21.03
CA MET A 80 6.41 7.40 -19.66
C MET A 80 6.54 8.58 -18.68
N LEU A 81 5.63 8.63 -17.71
CA LEU A 81 5.63 9.61 -16.64
C LEU A 81 5.92 8.89 -15.33
N GLU A 82 6.96 9.33 -14.65
CA GLU A 82 7.28 8.90 -13.28
C GLU A 82 7.10 10.08 -12.33
N LEU A 83 6.54 9.79 -11.16
CA LEU A 83 6.32 10.76 -10.09
C LEU A 83 7.26 10.44 -8.93
N GLU A 84 7.84 11.46 -8.33
CA GLU A 84 8.58 11.37 -7.07
C GLU A 84 8.01 12.35 -6.05
N GLY A 85 8.00 11.98 -4.77
CA GLY A 85 7.58 12.84 -3.67
C GLY A 85 6.79 12.09 -2.58
N ALA A 86 6.12 12.85 -1.71
CA ALA A 86 5.32 12.29 -0.63
C ALA A 86 4.14 11.45 -1.14
N LEU A 87 3.60 11.80 -2.31
CA LEU A 87 2.50 11.06 -2.92
C LEU A 87 2.88 9.60 -3.22
N THR A 88 4.07 9.34 -3.76
CA THR A 88 4.50 7.97 -4.06
C THR A 88 4.81 7.17 -2.80
N ALA A 89 5.32 7.81 -1.75
CA ALA A 89 5.49 7.17 -0.44
C ALA A 89 4.15 6.73 0.17
N MET A 90 3.10 7.58 0.12
CA MET A 90 1.76 7.24 0.60
C MET A 90 1.14 6.09 -0.19
N ILE A 91 1.26 6.11 -1.52
CA ILE A 91 0.77 5.04 -2.39
C ILE A 91 1.51 3.73 -2.09
N SER A 92 2.83 3.77 -1.92
CA SER A 92 3.65 2.59 -1.62
C SER A 92 3.30 1.98 -0.27
N LEU A 93 3.03 2.83 0.73
CA LEU A 93 2.54 2.41 2.05
C LEU A 93 1.18 1.71 1.95
N ALA A 94 0.24 2.30 1.21
CA ALA A 94 -1.11 1.74 1.05
C ALA A 94 -1.12 0.40 0.29
N GLN A 95 -0.12 0.15 -0.56
CA GLN A 95 0.01 -1.10 -1.31
C GLN A 95 0.73 -2.22 -0.53
N ASN A 96 1.45 -1.89 0.56
CA ASN A 96 2.25 -2.86 1.31
C ASN A 96 1.53 -3.35 2.58
N ASP A 97 0.64 -4.34 2.43
CA ASP A 97 -0.06 -4.99 3.55
C ASP A 97 0.89 -5.73 4.55
N LYS A 98 2.20 -5.85 4.24
CA LYS A 98 3.17 -6.60 5.07
C LYS A 98 4.24 -5.75 5.74
N SER A 99 4.31 -4.45 5.47
CA SER A 99 5.23 -3.57 6.19
C SER A 99 4.47 -2.36 6.69
N ARG A 100 4.18 -2.36 8.00
CA ARG A 100 3.88 -1.13 8.72
C ARG A 100 5.22 -0.45 8.99
N PRO A 101 5.61 0.64 8.32
CA PRO A 101 6.82 1.35 8.67
C PRO A 101 6.50 2.24 9.87
N ALA A 102 7.42 2.25 10.83
CA ALA A 102 7.43 3.21 11.93
C ALA A 102 7.76 4.61 11.38
N ALA A 103 6.75 5.35 10.92
CA ALA A 103 6.75 6.81 10.78
C ALA A 103 5.28 7.26 10.73
N ALA A 104 4.61 7.47 11.86
CA ALA A 104 4.65 8.67 12.71
C ALA A 104 3.85 9.88 12.19
N CYS A 105 2.60 9.65 11.77
CA CYS A 105 1.53 10.64 11.97
C CYS A 105 0.31 9.96 12.62
N SER A 106 0.48 9.44 13.83
CA SER A 106 -0.64 9.24 14.76
C SER A 106 -0.44 10.27 15.87
N VAL A 107 -1.13 11.41 15.74
CA VAL A 107 -1.25 12.33 16.88
C VAL A 107 -2.20 11.67 17.86
N LYS A 108 -1.65 11.13 18.96
CA LYS A 108 -2.47 10.80 20.13
C LYS A 108 -2.85 12.12 20.79
N VAL A 109 -4.11 12.51 20.65
CA VAL A 109 -4.68 13.60 21.45
C VAL A 109 -4.95 13.01 22.83
N VAL A 110 -4.14 13.39 23.82
CA VAL A 110 -4.45 13.11 25.22
C VAL A 110 -5.48 14.16 25.65
N ALA A 111 -6.65 13.72 26.12
CA ALA A 111 -7.54 14.60 26.85
C ALA A 111 -6.81 15.03 28.13
N GLU A 112 -6.37 16.29 28.19
CA GLU A 112 -5.89 16.85 29.44
C GLU A 112 -7.03 16.79 30.46
N ALA A 113 -6.72 16.22 31.63
CA ALA A 113 -7.55 16.38 32.82
C ALA A 113 -7.49 17.86 33.23
N GLY A 114 -8.42 18.64 32.69
CA GLY A 114 -8.50 20.08 32.88
C GLY A 114 -9.73 20.69 32.23
N PHE A 115 -10.83 19.92 32.12
CA PHE A 115 -12.14 20.43 31.74
C PHE A 115 -12.98 20.66 33.01
N GLU A 116 -12.64 21.70 33.77
CA GLU A 116 -13.62 22.34 34.65
C GLU A 116 -13.78 23.81 34.22
N PRO A 117 -15.01 24.25 33.86
CA PRO A 117 -15.28 25.64 33.54
C PRO A 117 -15.36 26.48 34.83
N ALA A 118 -14.82 27.69 34.76
CA ALA A 118 -14.82 28.66 35.85
C ALA A 118 -16.22 29.01 36.35
N THR A 119 -16.51 28.85 37.65
CA THR A 119 -17.23 29.87 38.45
C THR A 119 -17.04 29.63 39.96
N PHE A 120 -16.09 30.33 40.58
CA PHE A 120 -16.12 30.54 42.03
C PHE A 120 -17.17 31.62 42.31
N ARG A 121 -18.26 31.28 43.00
CA ARG A 121 -19.22 32.25 43.56
C ARG A 121 -19.39 31.96 45.05
N LEU A 122 -19.07 33.00 45.83
CA LEU A 122 -19.35 33.30 47.25
C LEU A 122 -19.07 32.19 48.28
#